data_AF-A0A2G6ESY9-F1
#
_entry.id   AF-A0A2G6ESY9-F1
#
_cell.length_a   1.000
_cell.length_b   1.000
_cell.length_c   1.000
_cell.angle_alpha   90.00
_cell.angle_beta   90.00
_cell.angle_gamma   90.00
#
_symmetry.space_group_name_H-M   'P 1'
#
loop_
_entity.id
_entity.type
_entity.pdbx_description
1 polymer ?
#
loop_
_entity_poly.entity_id
_entity_poly.type
_entity_poly.pdbx_seq_one_letter_code
_entity_poly.pdbx_strand_id
1 'polypeptide(L)'
;PEIANGTIEIKGAARDPGGRSKIAVYTEDPRIDPAGACIGMRGSRVQNITNELSGERVDIIIWDEQPAEFVINAIAPAEPVAIVVDEEKHTMDLAFPEDKLGKAVGVRGQNVRLASELTGWNLNVMSEEDFAIKTGAEQEKTVAFLAEKMDIDSEIAAILVREGYSSLEEIAYGDIDDLYAIEEFDSESADAIRDIANDILLTQAIGAEEALEDSALIDTLPGMTDDLLLQVKLNGIHTWDDLAELSTDELTDITGLDADSAAALILTAREPWFAE
;
A
#
# COMPACT_ATOMS: atom_id res chain seq x y z
N PRO A 1 -35.56 -4.71 0.71
CA PRO A 1 -35.97 -6.08 1.14
C PRO A 1 -34.86 -7.09 0.88
N GLU A 2 -34.21 -6.92 -0.26
CA GLU A 2 -33.02 -7.58 -0.78
C GLU A 2 -31.80 -7.52 0.16
N ILE A 3 -31.69 -6.45 0.96
CA ILE A 3 -30.67 -6.38 2.04
C ILE A 3 -31.07 -7.26 3.23
N ALA A 4 -32.36 -7.25 3.61
CA ALA A 4 -32.85 -7.95 4.80
C ALA A 4 -32.89 -9.48 4.63
N ASN A 5 -33.03 -9.98 3.41
CA ASN A 5 -32.99 -11.40 3.09
C ASN A 5 -31.59 -11.89 2.67
N GLY A 6 -30.56 -11.04 2.77
CA GLY A 6 -29.17 -11.38 2.47
C GLY A 6 -28.85 -11.55 0.98
N THR A 7 -29.73 -11.13 0.07
CA THR A 7 -29.46 -11.19 -1.38
C THR A 7 -28.49 -10.10 -1.83
N ILE A 8 -28.51 -8.96 -1.13
CA ILE A 8 -27.59 -7.84 -1.31
C ILE A 8 -26.91 -7.58 0.03
N GLU A 9 -25.60 -7.42 0.00
CA GLU A 9 -24.79 -7.07 1.15
C GLU A 9 -24.38 -5.61 1.09
N ILE A 10 -24.35 -4.94 2.24
CA ILE A 10 -23.71 -3.63 2.38
C ILE A 10 -22.26 -3.91 2.79
N LYS A 11 -21.31 -3.55 1.92
CA LYS A 11 -19.87 -3.75 2.15
C LYS A 11 -19.24 -2.62 2.95
N GLY A 12 -19.79 -1.41 2.86
CA GLY A 12 -19.28 -0.25 3.58
C GLY A 12 -20.15 0.99 3.38
N ALA A 13 -19.93 2.00 4.23
CA ALA A 13 -20.56 3.30 4.07
C ALA A 13 -19.62 4.41 4.57
N ALA A 14 -19.53 5.49 3.80
CA ALA A 14 -18.87 6.73 4.19
C ALA A 14 -19.90 7.85 4.19
N ARG A 15 -19.93 8.67 5.26
CA ARG A 15 -21.03 9.58 5.52
C ARG A 15 -20.57 10.90 6.08
N ASP A 16 -21.01 11.97 5.41
CA ASP A 16 -20.96 13.34 5.89
C ASP A 16 -22.40 13.79 6.22
N PRO A 17 -22.82 13.73 7.50
CA PRO A 17 -24.22 13.90 7.90
C PRO A 17 -24.84 15.21 7.40
N GLY A 18 -26.00 15.10 6.75
CA GLY A 18 -26.72 16.25 6.18
C GLY A 18 -26.10 16.81 4.89
N GLY A 19 -24.96 16.29 4.45
CA GLY A 19 -24.30 16.67 3.21
C GLY A 19 -24.45 15.58 2.14
N ARG A 20 -23.64 14.53 2.25
CA ARG A 20 -23.57 13.44 1.27
C ARG A 20 -23.10 12.15 1.95
N SER A 21 -23.62 11.03 1.47
CA SER A 21 -23.23 9.68 1.87
C SER A 21 -22.97 8.82 0.64
N LYS A 22 -22.02 7.89 0.76
CA LYS A 22 -21.77 6.83 -0.21
C LYS A 22 -21.94 5.48 0.49
N ILE A 23 -22.70 4.58 -0.13
CA ILE A 23 -22.97 3.24 0.41
C ILE A 23 -22.56 2.21 -0.64
N ALA A 24 -21.60 1.36 -0.29
CA ALA A 24 -21.12 0.29 -1.15
C ALA A 24 -22.00 -0.96 -0.97
N VAL A 25 -22.54 -1.47 -2.08
CA VAL A 25 -23.40 -2.65 -2.12
C VAL A 25 -22.86 -3.70 -3.07
N TYR A 26 -23.08 -4.96 -2.71
CA TYR A 26 -22.60 -6.12 -3.46
C TYR A 26 -23.68 -7.21 -3.52
N THR A 27 -23.61 -8.06 -4.54
CA THR A 27 -24.38 -9.30 -4.61
C THR A 27 -23.55 -10.34 -5.34
N GLU A 28 -23.58 -11.60 -4.88
CA GLU A 28 -22.96 -12.73 -5.58
C GLU A 28 -23.81 -13.22 -6.77
N ASP A 29 -25.09 -12.84 -6.84
CA ASP A 29 -25.97 -13.27 -7.93
C ASP A 29 -25.84 -12.33 -9.14
N PRO A 30 -25.22 -12.78 -10.25
CA PRO A 30 -24.98 -11.92 -11.42
C PRO A 30 -26.28 -11.49 -12.14
N ARG A 31 -27.43 -12.06 -11.77
CA ARG A 31 -28.75 -11.69 -12.32
C ARG A 31 -29.36 -10.49 -11.61
N ILE A 32 -28.75 -10.02 -10.51
CA ILE A 32 -29.26 -8.96 -9.66
C ILE A 32 -28.36 -7.74 -9.83
N ASP A 33 -28.98 -6.61 -10.13
CA ASP A 33 -28.32 -5.30 -10.07
C ASP A 33 -28.46 -4.75 -8.64
N PRO A 34 -27.38 -4.76 -7.82
CA PRO A 34 -27.47 -4.36 -6.43
C PRO A 34 -27.73 -2.85 -6.29
N ALA A 35 -27.22 -2.03 -7.21
CA ALA A 35 -27.44 -0.59 -7.20
C ALA A 35 -28.90 -0.27 -7.57
N GLY A 36 -29.42 -0.83 -8.66
CA GLY A 36 -30.81 -0.66 -9.08
C GLY A 36 -31.81 -1.16 -8.02
N ALA A 37 -31.48 -2.27 -7.37
CA ALA A 37 -32.24 -2.82 -6.24
C ALA A 37 -32.19 -1.93 -4.98
N CYS A 38 -31.20 -1.07 -4.81
CA CYS A 38 -31.21 -0.09 -3.71
C CYS A 38 -31.88 1.24 -4.12
N ILE A 39 -31.70 1.66 -5.37
CA ILE A 39 -32.23 2.92 -5.93
C ILE A 39 -33.76 2.85 -6.10
N GLY A 40 -34.29 1.72 -6.59
CA GLY A 40 -35.71 1.54 -6.88
C GLY A 40 -36.18 2.25 -8.16
N MET A 41 -37.45 2.04 -8.52
CA MET A 41 -38.00 2.62 -9.76
C MET A 41 -37.89 4.14 -9.73
N ARG A 42 -37.16 4.71 -10.70
CA ARG A 42 -36.90 6.16 -10.80
C ARG A 42 -36.32 6.77 -9.51
N GLY A 43 -35.52 6.01 -8.77
CA GLY A 43 -34.90 6.49 -7.53
C GLY A 43 -35.84 6.57 -6.34
N SER A 44 -37.03 5.96 -6.39
CA SER A 44 -38.03 6.10 -5.33
C SER A 44 -37.54 5.67 -3.95
N ARG A 45 -36.69 4.65 -3.86
CA ARG A 45 -36.19 4.14 -2.57
C ARG A 45 -35.10 5.05 -2.01
N VAL A 46 -34.10 5.38 -2.81
CA VAL A 46 -33.03 6.29 -2.37
C VAL A 46 -33.56 7.68 -2.07
N GLN A 47 -34.53 8.18 -2.83
CA GLN A 47 -35.14 9.49 -2.58
C GLN A 47 -35.91 9.53 -1.26
N ASN A 48 -36.56 8.43 -0.85
CA ASN A 48 -37.20 8.35 0.46
C ASN A 48 -36.18 8.47 1.58
N ILE A 49 -35.03 7.79 1.46
CA ILE A 49 -33.93 7.88 2.43
C ILE A 49 -33.38 9.31 2.46
N THR A 50 -33.10 9.91 1.30
CA THR A 50 -32.69 11.32 1.18
C THR A 50 -33.66 12.25 1.91
N ASN A 51 -34.98 12.03 1.78
CA ASN A 51 -35.99 12.83 2.46
C ASN A 51 -36.00 12.62 3.98
N GLU A 52 -35.84 11.38 4.45
CA GLU A 52 -35.71 11.04 5.88
C GLU A 52 -34.44 11.66 6.48
N LEU A 53 -33.36 11.74 5.70
CA LEU A 53 -32.10 12.37 6.07
C LEU A 53 -32.06 13.87 5.78
N SER A 54 -33.23 14.52 5.70
CA SER A 54 -33.35 15.98 5.56
C SER A 54 -32.61 16.58 4.35
N GLY A 55 -32.56 15.84 3.23
CA GLY A 55 -31.96 16.28 1.98
C GLY A 55 -30.50 15.85 1.77
N GLU A 56 -29.94 15.02 2.65
CA GLU A 56 -28.62 14.40 2.47
C GLU A 56 -28.56 13.60 1.16
N ARG A 57 -27.57 13.89 0.30
CA ARG A 57 -27.43 13.15 -0.97
C ARG A 57 -26.86 11.76 -0.72
N VAL A 58 -27.59 10.71 -1.08
CA VAL A 58 -27.14 9.32 -0.92
C VAL A 58 -26.75 8.73 -2.28
N ASP A 59 -25.47 8.40 -2.44
CA ASP A 59 -24.96 7.64 -3.58
C ASP A 59 -24.93 6.15 -3.23
N ILE A 60 -25.45 5.31 -4.14
CA ILE A 60 -25.30 3.85 -4.05
C ILE A 60 -24.21 3.45 -5.03
N ILE A 61 -23.18 2.80 -4.49
CA ILE A 61 -21.94 2.44 -5.19
C ILE A 61 -21.87 0.92 -5.31
N ILE A 62 -21.51 0.41 -6.49
CA ILE A 62 -21.24 -1.02 -6.67
C ILE A 62 -19.86 -1.30 -6.08
N TRP A 63 -19.80 -2.22 -5.12
CA TRP A 63 -18.54 -2.71 -4.59
C TRP A 63 -17.91 -3.70 -5.57
N ASP A 64 -16.59 -3.64 -5.69
CA ASP A 64 -15.81 -4.56 -6.51
C ASP A 64 -14.63 -5.12 -5.70
N GLU A 65 -14.21 -6.34 -6.02
CA GLU A 65 -13.03 -6.98 -5.43
C GLU A 65 -11.74 -6.32 -5.92
N GLN A 66 -11.72 -5.86 -7.17
CA GLN A 66 -10.60 -5.14 -7.74
C GLN A 66 -10.58 -3.70 -7.21
N PRO A 67 -9.53 -3.28 -6.47
CA PRO A 67 -9.50 -1.97 -5.81
C PRO A 67 -9.68 -0.79 -6.77
N ALA A 68 -9.07 -0.87 -7.95
CA ALA A 68 -9.17 0.17 -8.97
C ALA A 68 -10.62 0.37 -9.45
N GLU A 69 -11.34 -0.71 -9.75
CA GLU A 69 -12.74 -0.66 -10.17
C GLU A 69 -13.65 -0.16 -9.04
N PHE A 70 -13.40 -0.59 -7.80
CA PHE A 70 -14.16 -0.09 -6.66
C PHE A 70 -13.98 1.43 -6.46
N VAL A 71 -12.75 1.93 -6.65
CA VAL A 71 -12.45 3.38 -6.59
C VAL A 71 -13.11 4.15 -7.75
N ILE A 72 -13.10 3.62 -8.97
CA ILE A 72 -13.81 4.21 -10.12
C ILE A 72 -15.31 4.32 -9.81
N ASN A 73 -15.91 3.26 -9.26
CA ASN A 73 -17.30 3.28 -8.84
C ASN A 73 -17.54 4.32 -7.72
N ALA A 74 -16.64 4.41 -6.73
CA ALA A 74 -16.79 5.31 -5.59
C ALA A 74 -16.67 6.79 -5.95
N ILE A 75 -15.83 7.15 -6.93
CA ILE A 75 -15.59 8.54 -7.34
C ILE A 75 -16.69 9.10 -8.27
N ALA A 76 -17.60 8.25 -8.74
CA ALA A 76 -18.76 8.61 -9.55
C ALA A 76 -19.51 9.85 -8.99
N PRO A 77 -19.99 10.75 -9.86
CA PRO A 77 -20.23 10.59 -11.30
C PRO A 77 -19.08 11.06 -12.21
N ALA A 78 -17.90 11.37 -11.67
CA ALA A 78 -16.74 11.66 -12.50
C ALA A 78 -16.03 10.35 -12.84
N GLU A 79 -15.58 10.21 -14.08
CA GLU A 79 -14.83 9.05 -14.55
C GLU A 79 -13.38 9.48 -14.79
N PRO A 80 -12.39 8.81 -14.17
CA PRO A 80 -10.98 9.08 -14.43
C PRO A 80 -10.59 8.57 -15.82
N VAL A 81 -9.60 9.21 -16.44
CA VAL A 81 -9.01 8.74 -17.70
C VAL A 81 -7.83 7.80 -17.49
N ALA A 82 -7.16 7.93 -16.35
CA ALA A 82 -6.03 7.11 -15.95
C ALA A 82 -6.01 6.97 -14.43
N ILE A 83 -5.53 5.82 -13.97
CA ILE A 83 -5.33 5.50 -12.57
C ILE A 83 -3.97 4.83 -12.40
N VAL A 84 -3.20 5.28 -11.42
CA VAL A 84 -1.98 4.62 -10.97
C VAL A 84 -2.20 4.19 -9.53
N VAL A 85 -1.92 2.93 -9.25
CA VAL A 85 -2.07 2.32 -7.93
C VAL A 85 -0.69 2.11 -7.35
N ASP A 86 -0.47 2.67 -6.16
CA ASP A 86 0.72 2.43 -5.35
C ASP A 86 0.27 1.62 -4.13
N GLU A 87 0.49 0.31 -4.19
CA GLU A 87 0.08 -0.64 -3.16
C GLU A 87 0.88 -0.46 -1.87
N GLU A 88 2.16 -0.13 -1.97
CA GLU A 88 3.05 0.08 -0.82
C GLU A 88 2.59 1.27 0.04
N LYS A 89 2.25 2.39 -0.61
CA LYS A 89 1.75 3.60 0.08
C LYS A 89 0.25 3.56 0.33
N HIS A 90 -0.45 2.55 -0.18
CA HIS A 90 -1.91 2.45 -0.15
C HIS A 90 -2.59 3.73 -0.72
N THR A 91 -2.04 4.23 -1.82
CA THR A 91 -2.49 5.45 -2.52
C THR A 91 -2.88 5.17 -3.96
N MET A 92 -3.83 5.93 -4.49
CA MET A 92 -4.17 5.93 -5.91
C MET A 92 -4.15 7.35 -6.47
N ASP A 93 -3.46 7.55 -7.58
CA ASP A 93 -3.50 8.78 -8.36
C ASP A 93 -4.51 8.65 -9.49
N LEU A 94 -5.44 9.58 -9.57
CA LEU A 94 -6.51 9.61 -10.53
C LEU A 94 -6.41 10.86 -11.40
N ALA A 95 -6.27 10.66 -12.70
CA ALA A 95 -6.27 11.72 -13.69
C ALA A 95 -7.69 11.97 -14.21
N PHE A 96 -8.12 13.23 -14.23
CA PHE A 96 -9.39 13.63 -14.79
C PHE A 96 -9.24 14.72 -15.85
N PRO A 97 -10.12 14.74 -16.87
CA PRO A 97 -10.25 15.89 -17.74
C PRO A 97 -10.60 17.14 -16.93
N GLU A 98 -10.10 18.30 -17.35
CA GLU A 98 -10.23 19.55 -16.60
C GLU A 98 -11.71 19.92 -16.31
N ASP A 99 -12.64 19.59 -17.23
CA ASP A 99 -14.07 19.84 -17.08
C ASP A 99 -14.77 18.86 -16.09
N LYS A 100 -14.12 17.74 -15.75
CA LYS A 100 -14.61 16.75 -14.76
C LYS A 100 -13.93 16.87 -13.40
N LEU A 101 -12.75 17.48 -13.32
CA LEU A 101 -11.97 17.58 -12.08
C LEU A 101 -12.79 18.14 -10.91
N GLY A 102 -13.55 19.21 -11.14
CA GLY A 102 -14.41 19.81 -10.11
C GLY A 102 -15.50 18.88 -9.59
N LYS A 103 -16.01 17.95 -10.41
CA LYS A 103 -16.98 16.93 -10.00
C LYS A 103 -16.32 15.81 -9.20
N ALA A 104 -15.13 15.39 -9.62
CA ALA A 104 -14.34 14.36 -8.94
C ALA A 104 -13.97 14.80 -7.52
N VAL A 105 -13.48 16.02 -7.35
CA VAL A 105 -13.16 16.62 -6.03
C VAL A 105 -14.45 16.86 -5.23
N GLY A 106 -15.47 17.45 -5.87
CA GLY A 106 -16.71 17.85 -5.21
C GLY A 106 -16.55 19.10 -4.31
N VAL A 107 -17.65 19.54 -3.72
CA VAL A 107 -17.66 20.76 -2.88
C VAL A 107 -16.75 20.55 -1.67
N ARG A 108 -15.71 21.38 -1.53
CA ARG A 108 -14.70 21.28 -0.45
C ARG A 108 -14.03 19.89 -0.37
N GLY A 109 -13.86 19.19 -1.48
CA GLY A 109 -13.26 17.85 -1.49
C GLY A 109 -14.18 16.75 -0.94
N GLN A 110 -15.47 17.03 -0.72
CA GLN A 110 -16.38 16.08 -0.11
C GLN A 110 -16.48 14.76 -0.89
N ASN A 111 -16.43 14.79 -2.23
CA ASN A 111 -16.60 13.57 -3.02
C ASN A 111 -15.39 12.65 -2.92
N VAL A 112 -14.18 13.20 -3.15
CA VAL A 112 -12.93 12.45 -3.03
C VAL A 112 -12.71 11.94 -1.61
N ARG A 113 -13.02 12.74 -0.58
CA ARG A 113 -12.93 12.32 0.82
C ARG A 113 -13.86 11.15 1.14
N LEU A 114 -15.13 11.23 0.75
CA LEU A 114 -16.08 10.13 0.97
C LEU A 114 -15.71 8.88 0.16
N ALA A 115 -15.15 9.03 -1.04
CA ALA A 115 -14.65 7.89 -1.81
C ALA A 115 -13.46 7.24 -1.10
N SER A 116 -12.49 8.04 -0.65
CA SER A 116 -11.33 7.57 0.12
C SER A 116 -11.73 6.88 1.43
N GLU A 117 -12.65 7.45 2.20
CA GLU A 117 -13.20 6.83 3.42
C GLU A 117 -13.94 5.52 3.12
N LEU A 118 -14.65 5.42 1.99
CA LEU A 118 -15.42 4.23 1.61
C LEU A 118 -14.52 3.09 1.14
N THR A 119 -13.50 3.38 0.34
CA THR A 119 -12.59 2.38 -0.22
C THR A 119 -11.42 2.05 0.69
N GLY A 120 -11.11 2.93 1.66
CA GLY A 120 -9.93 2.85 2.51
C GLY A 120 -8.64 3.32 1.83
N TRP A 121 -8.69 3.72 0.55
CA TRP A 121 -7.53 4.17 -0.21
C TRP A 121 -7.32 5.68 -0.12
N ASN A 122 -6.06 6.12 -0.08
CA ASN A 122 -5.73 7.53 -0.17
C ASN A 122 -5.80 7.98 -1.64
N LEU A 123 -6.80 8.82 -1.98
CA LEU A 123 -7.07 9.19 -3.36
C LEU A 123 -6.52 10.58 -3.68
N ASN A 124 -5.57 10.64 -4.62
CA ASN A 124 -5.04 11.89 -5.17
C ASN A 124 -5.72 12.17 -6.50
N VAL A 125 -6.45 13.29 -6.56
CA VAL A 125 -7.22 13.68 -7.75
C VAL A 125 -6.55 14.87 -8.41
N MET A 126 -6.16 14.74 -9.67
CA MET A 126 -5.44 15.77 -10.42
C MET A 126 -5.89 15.87 -11.88
N SER A 127 -5.46 16.92 -12.58
CA SER A 127 -5.72 17.06 -14.01
C SER A 127 -4.86 16.09 -14.82
N GLU A 128 -5.25 15.80 -16.06
CA GLU A 128 -4.43 15.03 -17.00
C GLU A 128 -3.03 15.62 -17.20
N GLU A 129 -2.93 16.96 -17.23
CA GLU A 129 -1.66 17.67 -17.38
C GLU A 129 -0.78 17.48 -16.14
N ASP A 130 -1.33 17.70 -14.95
CA ASP A 130 -0.60 17.51 -13.68
C ASP A 130 -0.17 16.05 -13.50
N PHE A 131 -1.02 15.10 -13.91
CA PHE A 131 -0.71 13.68 -13.87
C PHE A 131 0.47 13.36 -14.77
N ALA A 132 0.46 13.82 -16.02
CA ALA A 132 1.58 13.62 -16.95
C ALA A 132 2.90 14.21 -16.43
N ILE A 133 2.84 15.40 -15.81
CA ILE A 133 4.02 16.02 -15.17
C ILE A 133 4.51 15.17 -14.00
N LYS A 134 3.61 14.70 -13.13
CA LYS A 134 3.95 13.89 -11.97
C LYS A 134 4.60 12.56 -12.39
N THR A 135 3.96 11.83 -13.29
CA THR A 135 4.47 10.54 -13.79
C THR A 135 5.79 10.71 -14.52
N GLY A 136 5.96 11.75 -15.34
CA GLY A 136 7.25 12.04 -15.98
C GLY A 136 8.36 12.32 -14.97
N ALA A 137 8.08 13.11 -13.94
CA ALA A 137 9.05 13.38 -12.86
C ALA A 137 9.36 12.15 -12.00
N GLU A 138 8.41 11.23 -11.82
CA GLU A 138 8.65 9.95 -11.15
C GLU A 138 9.52 9.02 -12.01
N GLN A 139 9.23 8.91 -13.31
CA GLN A 139 10.07 8.15 -14.24
C GLN A 139 11.51 8.67 -14.24
N GLU A 140 11.72 9.98 -14.33
CA GLU A 140 13.07 10.57 -14.28
C GLU A 140 13.82 10.23 -12.99
N LYS A 141 13.12 10.20 -11.84
CA LYS A 141 13.71 9.80 -10.56
C LYS A 141 14.08 8.31 -10.55
N THR A 142 13.21 7.45 -11.06
CA THR A 142 13.47 6.01 -11.14
C THR A 142 14.64 5.72 -12.07
N VAL A 143 14.72 6.41 -13.22
CA VAL A 143 15.85 6.32 -14.14
C VAL A 143 17.14 6.74 -13.45
N ALA A 144 17.15 7.89 -12.77
CA ALA A 144 18.33 8.35 -12.04
C ALA A 144 18.74 7.37 -10.92
N PHE A 145 17.76 6.81 -10.20
CA PHE A 145 17.99 5.82 -9.16
C PHE A 145 18.63 4.54 -9.71
N LEU A 146 18.07 3.95 -10.78
CA LEU A 146 18.63 2.74 -11.38
C LEU A 146 20.00 2.98 -11.99
N ALA A 147 20.18 4.11 -12.71
CA ALA A 147 21.48 4.49 -13.28
C ALA A 147 22.56 4.61 -12.19
N GLU A 148 22.27 5.30 -11.08
CA GLU A 148 23.21 5.46 -9.97
C GLU A 148 23.47 4.13 -9.24
N LYS A 149 22.43 3.35 -8.95
CA LYS A 149 22.55 2.11 -8.17
C LYS A 149 23.26 1.01 -8.93
N MET A 150 22.97 0.88 -10.22
CA MET A 150 23.55 -0.16 -11.06
C MET A 150 24.84 0.27 -11.76
N ASP A 151 25.24 1.54 -11.63
CA ASP A 151 26.37 2.14 -12.37
C ASP A 151 26.25 1.93 -13.89
N ILE A 152 25.03 2.10 -14.42
CA ILE A 152 24.71 1.96 -15.83
C ILE A 152 24.44 3.32 -16.49
N ASP A 153 24.52 3.36 -17.81
CA ASP A 153 24.16 4.57 -18.56
C ASP A 153 22.67 4.91 -18.34
N SER A 154 22.37 6.20 -18.20
CA SER A 154 21.02 6.71 -18.11
C SER A 154 20.15 6.29 -19.29
N GLU A 155 20.72 6.07 -20.48
CA GLU A 155 19.98 5.55 -21.63
C GLU A 155 19.47 4.12 -21.39
N ILE A 156 20.28 3.25 -20.78
CA ILE A 156 19.90 1.87 -20.44
C ILE A 156 18.85 1.86 -19.33
N ALA A 157 19.07 2.68 -18.29
CA ALA A 157 18.09 2.83 -17.21
C ALA A 157 16.74 3.36 -17.71
N ALA A 158 16.74 4.29 -18.68
CA ALA A 158 15.52 4.81 -19.30
C ALA A 158 14.75 3.74 -20.08
N ILE A 159 15.45 2.83 -20.77
CA ILE A 159 14.82 1.69 -21.45
C ILE A 159 14.16 0.77 -20.41
N LEU A 160 14.88 0.39 -19.36
CA LEU A 160 14.34 -0.46 -18.29
C LEU A 160 13.05 0.11 -17.68
N VAL A 161 13.07 1.39 -17.29
CA VAL A 161 11.89 2.06 -16.70
C VAL A 161 10.72 2.13 -17.68
N ARG A 162 10.99 2.32 -18.98
CA ARG A 162 9.95 2.37 -20.01
C ARG A 162 9.29 1.01 -20.22
N GLU A 163 10.05 -0.07 -20.11
CA GLU A 163 9.54 -1.45 -20.19
C GLU A 163 8.90 -1.93 -18.87
N GLY A 164 8.86 -1.07 -17.84
CA GLY A 164 8.14 -1.32 -16.59
C GLY A 164 9.00 -1.74 -15.41
N TYR A 165 10.33 -1.79 -15.56
CA TYR A 165 11.24 -2.10 -14.47
C TYR A 165 11.49 -0.86 -13.61
N SER A 166 10.95 -0.88 -12.39
CA SER A 166 10.97 0.24 -11.45
C SER A 166 11.85 -0.01 -10.22
N SER A 167 12.23 -1.27 -9.97
CA SER A 167 13.03 -1.71 -8.83
C SER A 167 14.13 -2.71 -9.22
N LEU A 168 15.11 -2.91 -8.34
CA LEU A 168 16.17 -3.90 -8.55
C LEU A 168 15.63 -5.33 -8.46
N GLU A 169 14.62 -5.53 -7.61
CA GLU A 169 13.95 -6.80 -7.37
C GLU A 169 13.20 -7.28 -8.61
N GLU A 170 12.50 -6.39 -9.31
CA GLU A 170 11.83 -6.70 -10.58
C GLU A 170 12.82 -7.17 -11.64
N ILE A 171 13.99 -6.53 -11.71
CA ILE A 171 15.06 -6.89 -12.67
C ILE A 171 15.70 -8.23 -12.28
N ALA A 172 16.00 -8.43 -10.99
CA ALA A 172 16.73 -9.59 -10.50
C ALA A 172 15.89 -10.88 -10.47
N TYR A 173 14.63 -10.76 -10.05
CA TYR A 173 13.72 -11.89 -9.79
C TYR A 173 12.62 -12.05 -10.83
N GLY A 174 12.42 -11.08 -11.73
CA GLY A 174 11.47 -11.18 -12.84
C GLY A 174 11.81 -12.29 -13.82
N ASP A 175 10.92 -12.50 -14.79
CA ASP A 175 11.17 -13.46 -15.87
C ASP A 175 12.29 -12.91 -16.78
N ILE A 176 13.28 -13.75 -17.09
CA ILE A 176 14.39 -13.34 -17.95
C ILE A 176 13.91 -13.15 -19.40
N ASP A 177 12.88 -13.89 -19.79
CA ASP A 177 12.31 -13.80 -21.14
C ASP A 177 11.72 -12.40 -21.40
N ASP A 178 11.23 -11.71 -20.36
CA ASP A 178 10.74 -10.33 -20.47
C ASP A 178 11.88 -9.34 -20.74
N LEU A 179 13.06 -9.55 -20.16
CA LEU A 179 14.26 -8.75 -20.45
C LEU A 179 14.78 -9.02 -21.87
N TYR A 180 14.75 -10.27 -22.33
CA TYR A 180 15.13 -10.63 -23.70
C TYR A 180 14.16 -10.11 -24.76
N ALA A 181 12.91 -9.80 -24.39
CA ALA A 181 11.92 -9.24 -25.29
C ALA A 181 12.16 -7.76 -25.61
N ILE A 182 13.03 -7.08 -24.85
CA ILE A 182 13.37 -5.67 -25.06
C ILE A 182 14.19 -5.54 -26.34
N GLU A 183 13.67 -4.83 -27.34
CA GLU A 183 14.31 -4.71 -28.66
C GLU A 183 15.71 -4.10 -28.60
N GLU A 184 15.93 -3.19 -27.65
CA GLU A 184 17.22 -2.50 -27.47
C GLU A 184 18.29 -3.35 -26.78
N PHE A 185 17.95 -4.50 -26.18
CA PHE A 185 18.90 -5.38 -25.50
C PHE A 185 19.17 -6.65 -26.30
N ASP A 186 20.43 -7.06 -26.34
CA ASP A 186 20.79 -8.42 -26.72
C ASP A 186 20.82 -9.33 -25.49
N SER A 187 20.91 -10.65 -25.72
CA SER A 187 20.92 -11.63 -24.63
C SER A 187 22.07 -11.40 -23.66
N GLU A 188 23.24 -10.98 -24.14
CA GLU A 188 24.41 -10.71 -23.28
C GLU A 188 24.18 -9.49 -22.38
N SER A 189 23.58 -8.43 -22.90
CA SER A 189 23.27 -7.21 -22.15
C SER A 189 22.17 -7.45 -21.11
N ALA A 190 21.11 -8.19 -21.48
CA ALA A 190 20.04 -8.57 -20.57
C ALA A 190 20.56 -9.43 -19.39
N ASP A 191 21.42 -10.42 -19.68
CA ASP A 191 22.07 -11.23 -18.66
C ASP A 191 22.94 -10.37 -17.73
N ALA A 192 23.77 -9.48 -18.31
CA ALA A 192 24.62 -8.59 -17.53
C ALA A 192 23.84 -7.64 -16.61
N ILE A 193 22.74 -7.05 -17.10
CA ILE A 193 21.87 -6.18 -16.31
C ILE A 193 21.27 -6.94 -15.13
N ARG A 194 20.81 -8.18 -15.37
CA ARG A 194 20.27 -9.04 -14.31
C ARG A 194 21.32 -9.45 -13.30
N ASP A 195 22.52 -9.79 -13.75
CA ASP A 195 23.63 -10.17 -12.88
C ASP A 195 24.04 -8.99 -11.97
N ILE A 196 24.12 -7.78 -12.52
CA ILE A 196 24.39 -6.55 -11.74
C ILE A 196 23.33 -6.36 -10.66
N ALA A 197 22.04 -6.49 -11.00
CA ALA A 197 20.96 -6.35 -10.03
C ALA A 197 21.05 -7.39 -8.90
N ASN A 198 21.33 -8.66 -9.24
CA ASN A 198 21.53 -9.73 -8.26
C ASN A 198 22.73 -9.49 -7.35
N ASP A 199 23.87 -9.08 -7.90
CA ASP A 199 25.10 -8.80 -7.14
C ASP A 199 24.89 -7.66 -6.14
N ILE A 200 24.16 -6.62 -6.53
CA ILE A 200 23.80 -5.50 -5.65
C ILE A 200 22.90 -5.99 -4.51
N LEU A 201 21.84 -6.73 -4.82
CA LEU A 201 20.91 -7.24 -3.81
C LEU A 201 21.61 -8.22 -2.85
N LEU A 202 22.51 -9.07 -3.37
CA LEU A 202 23.33 -9.96 -2.54
C LEU A 202 24.24 -9.17 -1.61
N THR A 203 24.92 -8.14 -2.12
CA THR A 203 25.78 -7.27 -1.31
C THR A 203 24.98 -6.55 -0.22
N GLN A 204 23.76 -6.09 -0.53
CA GLN A 204 22.87 -5.47 0.46
C GLN A 204 22.42 -6.47 1.53
N ALA A 205 22.10 -7.71 1.14
CA ALA A 205 21.71 -8.77 2.07
C ALA A 205 22.87 -9.13 3.02
N ILE A 206 24.09 -9.28 2.49
CA ILE A 206 25.29 -9.53 3.30
C ILE A 206 25.56 -8.34 4.23
N GLY A 207 25.50 -7.10 3.72
CA GLY A 207 25.71 -5.91 4.55
C GLY A 207 24.66 -5.74 5.66
N ALA A 208 23.41 -6.14 5.40
CA ALA A 208 22.37 -6.17 6.43
C ALA A 208 22.66 -7.25 7.48
N GLU A 209 23.12 -8.43 7.08
CA GLU A 209 23.53 -9.51 7.98
C GLU A 209 24.77 -9.11 8.80
N GLU A 210 25.79 -8.51 8.19
CA GLU A 210 26.97 -7.99 8.89
C GLU A 210 26.61 -6.86 9.87
N ALA A 211 25.69 -5.97 9.52
CA ALA A 211 25.19 -4.94 10.45
C ALA A 211 24.43 -5.56 11.65
N LEU A 212 23.71 -6.66 11.42
CA LEU A 212 23.09 -7.47 12.47
C LEU A 212 24.15 -8.20 13.31
N GLU A 213 25.25 -8.70 12.72
CA GLU A 213 26.35 -9.35 13.44
C GLU A 213 27.23 -8.36 14.24
N ASP A 214 27.45 -7.14 13.73
CA ASP A 214 28.20 -6.07 14.40
C ASP A 214 27.41 -5.46 15.57
N SER A 215 26.08 -5.48 15.51
CA SER A 215 25.24 -5.26 16.69
C SER A 215 25.35 -6.47 17.60
N ALA A 216 25.45 -6.29 18.92
CA ALA A 216 25.57 -7.43 19.83
C ALA A 216 24.36 -8.36 19.64
N LEU A 217 24.58 -9.53 19.04
CA LEU A 217 23.50 -10.46 18.71
C LEU A 217 22.80 -10.91 19.99
N ILE A 218 21.47 -11.02 19.95
CA ILE A 218 20.66 -11.34 21.13
C ILE A 218 21.00 -12.71 21.77
N ASP A 219 21.59 -13.63 21.00
CA ASP A 219 22.08 -14.93 21.50
C ASP A 219 23.33 -14.82 22.38
N THR A 220 24.09 -13.72 22.27
CA THR A 220 25.25 -13.46 23.11
C THR A 220 24.87 -12.83 24.46
N LEU A 221 23.60 -12.44 24.66
CA LEU A 221 23.13 -11.80 25.90
C LEU A 221 23.19 -12.78 27.09
N PRO A 222 23.89 -12.46 28.18
CA PRO A 222 23.92 -13.30 29.37
C PRO A 222 22.51 -13.51 29.96
N GLY A 223 22.14 -14.77 30.20
CA GLY A 223 20.81 -15.12 30.73
C GLY A 223 19.79 -15.50 29.66
N MET A 224 20.16 -15.46 28.38
CA MET A 224 19.35 -15.96 27.28
C MET A 224 19.28 -17.49 27.30
N THR A 225 18.10 -18.05 27.51
CA THR A 225 17.86 -19.51 27.38
C THR A 225 17.34 -19.83 25.98
N ASP A 226 17.47 -21.07 25.51
CA ASP A 226 17.02 -21.48 24.16
C ASP A 226 15.53 -21.16 23.91
N ASP A 227 14.68 -21.31 24.93
CA ASP A 227 13.24 -20.99 24.85
C ASP A 227 13.01 -19.49 24.76
N LEU A 228 13.73 -18.70 25.57
CA LEU A 228 13.65 -17.23 25.55
C LEU A 228 14.12 -16.67 24.20
N LEU A 229 15.24 -17.19 23.69
CA LEU A 229 15.84 -16.81 22.41
C LEU A 229 14.86 -17.01 21.25
N LEU A 230 14.11 -18.11 21.27
CA LEU A 230 13.10 -18.40 20.26
C LEU A 230 11.94 -17.40 20.33
N GLN A 231 11.44 -17.10 21.53
CA GLN A 231 10.33 -16.14 21.71
C GLN A 231 10.71 -14.74 21.24
N VAL A 232 11.91 -14.26 21.61
CA VAL A 232 12.35 -12.92 21.20
C VAL A 232 12.60 -12.84 19.69
N LYS A 233 13.24 -13.85 19.08
CA LYS A 233 13.45 -13.88 17.61
C LYS A 233 12.14 -13.97 16.82
N LEU A 234 11.14 -14.71 17.31
CA LEU A 234 9.82 -14.78 16.67
C LEU A 234 9.07 -13.43 16.70
N ASN A 235 9.42 -12.56 17.64
CA ASN A 235 8.84 -11.22 17.78
C ASN A 235 9.76 -10.13 17.19
N GLY A 236 10.71 -10.50 16.32
CA GLY A 236 11.54 -9.55 15.57
C GLY A 236 12.67 -8.91 16.37
N ILE A 237 13.02 -9.46 17.54
CA ILE A 237 14.12 -8.97 18.38
C ILE A 237 15.36 -9.80 18.05
N HIS A 238 16.37 -9.16 17.47
CA HIS A 238 17.56 -9.81 16.94
C HIS A 238 18.86 -9.35 17.62
N THR A 239 18.86 -8.18 18.23
CA THR A 239 20.05 -7.52 18.81
C THR A 239 19.85 -7.18 20.29
N TRP A 240 20.94 -6.88 21.02
CA TRP A 240 20.86 -6.35 22.38
C TRP A 240 20.13 -5.00 22.40
N ASP A 241 20.36 -4.15 21.39
CA ASP A 241 19.71 -2.85 21.30
C ASP A 241 18.19 -2.99 21.10
N ASP A 242 17.75 -3.93 20.27
CA ASP A 242 16.32 -4.23 20.08
C ASP A 242 15.66 -4.59 21.42
N LEU A 243 16.33 -5.41 22.24
CA LEU A 243 15.82 -5.79 23.56
C LEU A 243 15.94 -4.65 24.58
N ALA A 244 16.97 -3.82 24.46
CA ALA A 244 17.22 -2.65 25.31
C ALA A 244 16.17 -1.55 25.11
N GLU A 245 15.56 -1.45 23.94
CA GLU A 245 14.50 -0.48 23.65
C GLU A 245 13.13 -0.86 24.24
N LEU A 246 12.92 -2.14 24.56
CA LEU A 246 11.65 -2.62 25.11
C LEU A 246 11.40 -2.10 26.53
N SER A 247 10.10 -1.99 26.85
CA SER A 247 9.62 -1.87 28.22
C SER A 247 9.50 -3.24 28.90
N THR A 248 9.51 -3.22 30.23
CA THR A 248 9.33 -4.44 31.04
C THR A 248 8.01 -5.14 30.75
N ASP A 249 6.95 -4.38 30.48
CA ASP A 249 5.62 -4.92 30.17
C ASP A 249 5.62 -5.61 28.80
N GLU A 250 6.24 -5.01 27.78
CA GLU A 250 6.36 -5.60 26.44
C GLU A 250 7.16 -6.91 26.47
N LEU A 251 8.30 -6.94 27.15
CA LEU A 251 9.11 -8.15 27.24
C LEU A 251 8.38 -9.26 28.03
N THR A 252 7.62 -8.88 29.07
CA THR A 252 6.78 -9.82 29.84
C THR A 252 5.69 -10.43 28.98
N ASP A 253 5.02 -9.63 28.16
CA ASP A 253 3.96 -10.10 27.25
C ASP A 253 4.51 -11.04 26.16
N ILE A 254 5.71 -10.77 25.67
CA ILE A 254 6.37 -11.57 24.62
C ILE A 254 6.89 -12.91 25.17
N THR A 255 7.53 -12.89 26.34
CA THR A 255 8.32 -14.02 26.85
C THR A 255 7.64 -14.80 27.97
N GLY A 256 6.60 -14.23 28.59
CA GLY A 256 5.96 -14.79 29.78
C GLY A 256 6.84 -14.75 31.04
N LEU A 257 7.96 -14.03 31.02
CA LEU A 257 8.81 -13.79 32.18
C LEU A 257 8.08 -12.95 33.24
N ASP A 258 8.49 -13.06 34.50
CA ASP A 258 8.05 -12.10 35.50
C ASP A 258 8.72 -10.73 35.30
N ALA A 259 8.08 -9.67 35.79
CA ALA A 259 8.54 -8.30 35.59
C ALA A 259 9.96 -8.03 36.11
N ASP A 260 10.39 -8.69 37.20
CA ASP A 260 11.73 -8.50 37.74
C ASP A 260 12.79 -9.15 36.83
N SER A 261 12.51 -10.36 36.33
CA SER A 261 13.36 -11.05 35.36
C SER A 261 13.45 -10.31 34.02
N ALA A 262 12.32 -9.82 33.51
CA ALA A 262 12.27 -9.02 32.28
C ALA A 262 13.06 -7.70 32.43
N ALA A 263 12.89 -6.99 33.55
CA ALA A 263 13.64 -5.77 33.83
C ALA A 263 15.15 -6.02 33.95
N ALA A 264 15.56 -7.13 34.56
CA ALA A 264 16.97 -7.51 34.66
C ALA A 264 17.59 -7.77 33.28
N LEU A 265 16.88 -8.49 32.41
CA LEU A 265 17.34 -8.82 31.06
C LEU A 265 17.51 -7.56 30.18
N ILE A 266 16.54 -6.64 30.25
CA ILE A 266 16.61 -5.33 29.57
C ILE A 266 17.78 -4.50 30.10
N LEU A 267 18.01 -4.51 31.42
CA LEU A 267 19.12 -3.78 32.01
C LEU A 267 20.47 -4.35 31.56
N THR A 268 20.61 -5.68 31.48
CA THR A 268 21.80 -6.34 30.94
C THR A 268 22.05 -5.97 29.48
N ALA A 269 21.00 -5.91 28.67
CA ALA A 269 21.11 -5.47 27.28
C ALA A 269 21.54 -3.99 27.15
N ARG A 270 21.18 -3.14 28.12
CA ARG A 270 21.59 -1.73 28.19
C ARG A 270 22.97 -1.50 28.81
N GLU A 271 23.63 -2.51 29.36
CA GLU A 271 24.97 -2.36 29.99
C GLU A 271 25.99 -1.63 29.09
N PRO A 272 26.07 -1.90 27.77
CA PRO A 272 26.95 -1.17 26.86
C PRO A 272 26.71 0.34 26.82
N TRP A 273 25.48 0.81 27.03
CA TRP A 273 25.12 2.24 27.03
C TRP A 273 25.64 2.98 28.26
N PHE A 274 25.96 2.26 29.34
CA PHE A 274 26.46 2.81 30.59
C PHE A 274 27.98 2.67 30.74
N ALA A 275 28.67 2.13 29.73
CA ALA A 275 30.10 1.81 29.77
C ALA A 275 31.05 2.94 29.31
N GLU A 276 30.56 4.19 29.15
CA GLU A 276 31.39 5.40 28.96
C GLU A 276 31.73 6.11 30.29
#